data_AF-A0A0P9GG62-F1
#
_entry.id   AF-A0A0P9GG62-F1
#
_cell.length_a   1.000
_cell.length_b   1.000
_cell.length_c   1.000
_cell.angle_alpha   90.00
_cell.angle_beta   90.00
_cell.angle_gamma   90.00
#
_symmetry.space_group_name_H-M   'P 1'
#
loop_
_entity.id
_entity.type
_entity.pdbx_description
1 polymer ?
#
loop_
_entity_poly.entity_id
_entity_poly.type
_entity_poly.pdbx_seq_one_letter_code
_entity_poly.pdbx_strand_id
1 'polypeptide(L)'
;MKRLLRAATSRLGVTSGALAVVAAVTALSLSGVEQNREEAALDELAATERAEQGWGDRVLSSIHHGVLEQAPVNVANACGLGATSCFKCHNEGRRGPAPAMDAESDPWHPDHMEVNHSCDGCHQGNQRLMVKGIAHKEMLPDPREHPETACAECHEGGEVDGLLETYKAVDD
;
A
#
# COMPACT_ATOMS: atom_id res chain seq x y z
N MET A 1 -48.96 48.40 -55.50
CA MET A 1 -48.29 48.79 -54.24
C MET A 1 -48.74 47.85 -53.13
N LYS A 2 -47.89 46.91 -52.69
CA LYS A 2 -47.99 46.08 -51.45
C LYS A 2 -46.94 44.95 -51.53
N ARG A 3 -45.66 45.34 -51.48
CA ARG A 3 -44.50 44.44 -51.33
C ARG A 3 -43.61 44.95 -50.20
N LEU A 4 -44.16 45.14 -49.02
CA LEU A 4 -43.40 45.51 -47.82
C LEU A 4 -44.19 45.00 -46.62
N LEU A 5 -43.91 43.78 -46.14
CA LEU A 5 -44.25 43.25 -44.81
C LEU A 5 -43.97 41.73 -44.77
N ARG A 6 -42.71 41.33 -44.96
CA ARG A 6 -42.19 39.99 -44.58
C ARG A 6 -40.71 40.14 -44.22
N ALA A 7 -40.43 40.78 -43.09
CA ALA A 7 -39.08 40.86 -42.55
C ALA A 7 -39.13 41.15 -41.05
N ALA A 8 -39.76 40.28 -40.24
CA ALA A 8 -39.75 40.49 -38.79
C ALA A 8 -40.10 39.23 -37.96
N THR A 9 -39.65 38.02 -38.30
CA THR A 9 -39.90 36.86 -37.41
C THR A 9 -38.82 35.76 -37.40
N SER A 10 -37.59 35.99 -37.88
CA SER A 10 -36.56 34.93 -37.85
C SER A 10 -35.34 35.19 -36.94
N ARG A 11 -35.31 36.28 -36.17
CA ARG A 11 -34.12 36.66 -35.37
C ARG A 11 -34.25 36.48 -33.86
N LEU A 12 -35.36 35.97 -33.35
CA LEU A 12 -35.51 35.68 -31.91
C LEU A 12 -35.16 34.24 -31.50
N GLY A 13 -34.96 33.31 -32.43
CA GLY A 13 -34.67 31.91 -32.09
C GLY A 13 -33.20 31.57 -31.87
N VAL A 14 -32.28 32.38 -32.42
CA VAL A 14 -30.85 32.01 -32.49
C VAL A 14 -30.05 32.47 -31.26
N THR A 15 -30.46 33.57 -30.61
CA THR A 15 -29.74 34.12 -29.45
C THR A 15 -30.02 33.34 -28.16
N SER A 16 -31.24 32.81 -27.97
CA SER A 16 -31.58 31.97 -26.82
C SER A 16 -30.90 30.60 -26.87
N GLY A 17 -30.70 30.02 -28.06
CA GLY A 17 -29.99 28.75 -28.24
C GLY A 17 -28.51 28.85 -27.91
N ALA A 18 -27.84 29.93 -28.34
CA ALA A 18 -26.42 30.14 -28.06
C ALA A 18 -26.14 30.36 -26.57
N LEU A 19 -27.00 31.11 -25.85
CA LEU A 19 -26.84 31.31 -24.41
C LEU A 19 -27.05 30.02 -23.62
N ALA A 20 -28.02 29.20 -24.01
CA ALA A 20 -28.31 27.92 -23.35
C ALA A 20 -27.16 26.91 -23.52
N VAL A 21 -26.53 26.87 -24.70
CA VAL A 21 -25.37 26.01 -24.97
C VAL A 21 -24.16 26.46 -24.16
N VAL A 22 -23.88 27.76 -24.09
CA VAL A 22 -22.75 28.28 -23.30
C VAL A 22 -22.96 27.99 -21.80
N ALA A 23 -24.17 28.17 -21.28
CA ALA A 23 -24.49 27.84 -19.88
C ALA A 23 -24.37 26.34 -19.58
N ALA A 24 -24.75 25.47 -20.52
CA ALA A 24 -24.58 24.02 -20.36
C ALA A 24 -23.10 23.61 -20.39
N VAL A 25 -22.28 24.21 -21.24
CA VAL A 25 -20.84 23.93 -21.33
C VAL A 25 -20.09 24.42 -20.08
N THR A 26 -20.42 25.60 -19.55
CA THR A 26 -19.84 26.06 -18.28
C THR A 26 -20.30 25.23 -17.09
N ALA A 27 -21.57 24.81 -17.04
CA ALA A 27 -22.05 23.90 -16.01
C ALA A 27 -21.34 22.54 -16.05
N LEU A 28 -21.17 21.93 -17.23
CA LEU A 28 -20.40 20.68 -17.38
C LEU A 28 -18.93 20.84 -16.97
N SER A 29 -18.32 21.99 -17.29
CA SER A 29 -16.93 22.26 -16.90
C SER A 29 -16.77 22.43 -15.40
N LEU A 30 -17.73 23.06 -14.72
CA LEU A 30 -17.75 23.19 -13.25
C LEU A 30 -17.96 21.84 -12.58
N SER A 31 -18.89 21.02 -13.08
CA SER A 31 -19.11 19.66 -12.56
C SER A 31 -17.88 18.77 -12.73
N GLY A 32 -17.15 18.89 -13.85
CA GLY A 32 -15.90 18.15 -14.06
C GLY A 32 -14.78 18.57 -13.10
N VAL A 33 -14.69 19.86 -12.73
CA VAL A 33 -13.73 20.35 -11.74
C VAL A 33 -14.05 19.85 -10.34
N GLU A 34 -15.34 19.78 -9.97
CA GLU A 34 -15.76 19.22 -8.68
C GLU A 34 -15.52 17.71 -8.59
N GLN A 35 -15.79 16.96 -9.67
CA GLN A 35 -15.52 15.51 -9.74
C GLN A 35 -14.03 15.19 -9.56
N ASN A 36 -13.15 15.93 -10.23
CA ASN A 36 -11.69 15.75 -10.10
C ASN A 36 -11.18 16.07 -8.68
N ARG A 37 -11.83 17.01 -7.98
CA ARG A 37 -11.47 17.39 -6.60
C ARG A 37 -11.88 16.33 -5.60
N GLU A 38 -13.00 15.65 -5.84
CA GLU A 38 -13.48 14.55 -5.02
C GLU A 38 -12.62 13.30 -5.20
N GLU A 39 -12.23 12.95 -6.44
CA GLU A 39 -11.28 11.86 -6.69
C GLU A 39 -9.91 12.13 -6.08
N ALA A 40 -9.38 13.35 -6.18
CA ALA A 40 -8.11 13.72 -5.55
C ALA A 40 -8.18 13.66 -4.01
N ALA A 41 -9.31 14.06 -3.42
CA ALA A 41 -9.51 13.96 -1.97
C ALA A 41 -9.65 12.51 -1.48
N LEU A 42 -10.29 11.65 -2.27
CA LEU A 42 -10.37 10.21 -2.00
C LEU A 42 -9.00 9.53 -2.15
N ASP A 43 -8.19 9.94 -3.12
CA ASP A 43 -6.83 9.41 -3.30
C ASP A 43 -5.89 9.86 -2.17
N GLU A 44 -6.03 11.10 -1.70
CA GLU A 44 -5.29 11.63 -0.55
C GLU A 44 -5.73 10.97 0.78
N LEU A 45 -7.03 10.71 0.97
CA LEU A 45 -7.55 9.92 2.09
C LEU A 45 -7.04 8.48 2.05
N ALA A 46 -7.06 7.83 0.88
CA ALA A 46 -6.53 6.49 0.71
C ALA A 46 -5.00 6.43 0.89
N ALA A 47 -4.27 7.49 0.52
CA ALA A 47 -2.84 7.61 0.78
C ALA A 47 -2.56 7.78 2.29
N THR A 48 -3.41 8.53 2.98
CA THR A 48 -3.31 8.73 4.44
C THR A 48 -3.66 7.44 5.19
N GLU A 49 -4.72 6.72 4.79
CA GLU A 49 -5.05 5.40 5.35
C GLU A 49 -3.94 4.36 5.08
N ARG A 50 -3.30 4.37 3.91
CA ARG A 50 -2.12 3.53 3.64
C ARG A 50 -0.90 3.90 4.48
N ALA A 51 -0.78 5.17 4.89
CA ALA A 51 0.28 5.64 5.77
C ALA A 51 0.02 5.31 7.25
N GLU A 52 -1.24 5.19 7.67
CA GLU A 52 -1.63 4.74 9.02
C GLU A 52 -1.73 3.21 9.15
N GLN A 53 -1.72 2.47 8.04
CA GLN A 53 -1.69 1.02 7.99
C GLN A 53 -0.29 0.50 8.36
N GLY A 54 -0.22 -0.44 9.32
CA GLY A 54 1.03 -1.11 9.67
C GLY A 54 1.59 -1.89 8.47
N TRP A 55 2.89 -2.20 8.44
CA TRP A 55 3.46 -2.87 7.25
C TRP A 55 2.82 -4.25 6.98
N GLY A 56 2.36 -4.95 8.03
CA GLY A 56 1.56 -6.18 7.88
C GLY A 56 0.17 -5.96 7.24
N ASP A 57 -0.38 -4.75 7.31
CA ASP A 57 -1.68 -4.41 6.71
C ASP A 57 -1.55 -4.17 5.21
N ARG A 58 -0.37 -3.73 4.72
CA ARG A 58 -0.09 -3.62 3.28
C ARG A 58 -0.25 -4.96 2.56
N VAL A 59 0.14 -6.04 3.22
CA VAL A 59 -0.09 -7.42 2.75
C VAL A 59 -1.58 -7.71 2.57
N LEU A 60 -2.36 -7.38 3.61
CA LEU A 60 -3.78 -7.70 3.71
C LEU A 60 -4.64 -6.75 2.86
N SER A 61 -4.10 -5.60 2.43
CA SER A 61 -4.79 -4.63 1.58
C SER A 61 -5.23 -5.22 0.22
N SER A 62 -4.57 -6.29 -0.22
CA SER A 62 -4.94 -7.06 -1.43
C SER A 62 -6.06 -8.09 -1.22
N ILE A 63 -6.45 -8.35 0.04
CA ILE A 63 -7.42 -9.37 0.43
C ILE A 63 -8.74 -8.68 0.82
N HIS A 64 -9.85 -9.13 0.24
CA HIS A 64 -11.17 -8.54 0.51
C HIS A 64 -11.54 -8.64 2.00
N HIS A 65 -11.88 -7.51 2.65
CA HIS A 65 -12.17 -7.42 4.10
C HIS A 65 -13.13 -8.50 4.62
N GLY A 66 -14.17 -8.84 3.86
CA GLY A 66 -15.13 -9.88 4.26
C GLY A 66 -14.52 -11.29 4.40
N VAL A 67 -13.42 -11.59 3.71
CA VAL A 67 -12.68 -12.85 3.85
C VAL A 67 -11.85 -12.86 5.13
N LEU A 68 -11.28 -11.71 5.52
CA LEU A 68 -10.48 -11.57 6.74
C LEU A 68 -11.33 -11.75 8.01
N GLU A 69 -12.55 -11.22 8.04
CA GLU A 69 -13.44 -11.28 9.21
C GLU A 69 -14.03 -12.67 9.48
N GLN A 70 -14.12 -13.51 8.45
CA GLN A 70 -14.78 -14.82 8.52
C GLN A 70 -13.78 -15.98 8.52
N ALA A 71 -12.49 -15.71 8.29
CA ALA A 71 -11.48 -16.75 8.23
C ALA A 71 -11.15 -17.26 9.66
N PRO A 72 -11.20 -18.59 9.88
CA PRO A 72 -10.80 -19.20 11.16
C PRO A 72 -9.27 -19.14 11.38
N VAL A 73 -8.51 -18.69 10.38
CA VAL A 73 -7.06 -18.51 10.39
C VAL A 73 -6.72 -17.19 9.72
N ASN A 74 -5.63 -16.56 10.14
CA ASN A 74 -5.12 -15.37 9.47
C ASN A 74 -4.85 -15.70 7.99
N VAL A 75 -5.37 -14.88 7.09
CA VAL A 75 -5.22 -15.08 5.65
C VAL A 75 -3.81 -14.66 5.26
N ALA A 76 -3.10 -15.55 4.58
CA ALA A 76 -1.79 -15.24 4.03
C ALA A 76 -1.80 -15.22 2.51
N ASN A 77 -0.93 -14.42 1.90
CA ASN A 77 -0.64 -14.58 0.48
C ASN A 77 0.13 -15.89 0.23
N ALA A 78 0.36 -16.22 -1.04
CA ALA A 78 1.07 -17.45 -1.43
C ALA A 78 2.48 -17.57 -0.83
N CYS A 79 3.09 -16.43 -0.48
CA CYS A 79 4.40 -16.35 0.15
C CYS A 79 4.32 -16.39 1.69
N GLY A 80 3.15 -16.61 2.30
CA GLY A 80 2.97 -16.70 3.75
C GLY A 80 2.76 -15.36 4.48
N LEU A 81 2.78 -14.24 3.77
CA LEU A 81 2.59 -12.93 4.40
C LEU A 81 1.18 -12.79 4.97
N GLY A 82 1.06 -12.40 6.23
CA GLY A 82 -0.20 -12.11 6.93
C GLY A 82 -0.60 -13.16 7.97
N ALA A 83 -0.06 -14.39 7.90
CA ALA A 83 -0.40 -15.45 8.85
C ALA A 83 0.39 -15.41 10.17
N THR A 84 1.52 -14.71 10.22
CA THR A 84 2.41 -14.73 11.37
C THR A 84 1.88 -13.94 12.57
N SER A 85 2.09 -14.47 13.78
CA SER A 85 1.82 -13.81 15.06
C SER A 85 2.73 -12.60 15.31
N CYS A 86 3.82 -12.45 14.56
CA CYS A 86 4.80 -11.35 14.70
C CYS A 86 4.15 -9.97 14.54
N PHE A 87 3.29 -9.81 13.52
CA PHE A 87 2.61 -8.54 13.25
C PHE A 87 1.78 -8.06 14.46
N LYS A 88 1.17 -8.97 15.24
CA LYS A 88 0.33 -8.60 16.39
C LYS A 88 1.10 -7.90 17.53
N CYS A 89 2.41 -8.11 17.60
CA CYS A 89 3.25 -7.53 18.64
C CYS A 89 4.12 -6.40 18.11
N HIS A 90 4.55 -6.48 16.85
CA HIS A 90 5.54 -5.59 16.27
C HIS A 90 4.95 -4.51 15.33
N ASN A 91 3.75 -4.68 14.71
CA ASN A 91 3.19 -3.73 13.70
C ASN A 91 3.24 -2.26 14.14
N GLU A 92 2.85 -2.02 15.37
CA GLU A 92 2.72 -0.67 15.93
C GLU A 92 3.64 -0.44 17.13
N GLY A 93 4.66 -1.28 17.30
CA GLY A 93 5.58 -1.17 18.43
C GLY A 93 4.96 -1.50 19.81
N ARG A 94 3.69 -1.94 19.87
CA ARG A 94 2.91 -1.99 21.13
C ARG A 94 3.43 -3.01 22.15
N ARG A 95 4.01 -4.12 21.70
CA ARG A 95 4.50 -5.22 22.58
C ARG A 95 5.95 -5.63 22.31
N GLY A 96 6.52 -5.18 21.21
CA GLY A 96 7.92 -5.27 20.84
C GLY A 96 8.25 -4.15 19.86
N PRO A 97 9.53 -3.78 19.68
CA PRO A 97 9.92 -2.73 18.74
C PRO A 97 9.47 -3.09 17.33
N ALA A 98 8.99 -2.10 16.58
CA ALA A 98 8.73 -2.28 15.16
C ALA A 98 10.07 -2.51 14.40
N PRO A 99 10.09 -3.31 13.33
CA PRO A 99 11.19 -3.32 12.38
C PRO A 99 11.37 -1.90 11.82
N ALA A 100 12.61 -1.52 11.54
CA ALA A 100 12.86 -0.30 10.81
C ALA A 100 12.54 -0.50 9.32
N MET A 101 11.90 0.52 8.74
CA MET A 101 11.23 0.45 7.43
C MET A 101 11.67 1.61 6.51
N ASP A 102 12.77 2.29 6.85
CA ASP A 102 13.25 3.44 6.09
C ASP A 102 14.08 2.97 4.90
N ALA A 103 13.63 3.26 3.68
CA ALA A 103 14.30 2.76 2.48
C ALA A 103 15.70 3.37 2.23
N GLU A 104 16.05 4.48 2.89
CA GLU A 104 17.34 5.15 2.71
C GLU A 104 18.34 4.79 3.81
N SER A 105 17.89 4.69 5.06
CA SER A 105 18.74 4.43 6.23
C SER A 105 18.64 3.01 6.79
N ASP A 106 17.59 2.24 6.48
CA ASP A 106 17.49 0.81 6.83
C ASP A 106 16.68 0.03 5.78
N PRO A 107 17.28 -0.22 4.60
CA PRO A 107 16.56 -0.82 3.47
C PRO A 107 16.26 -2.32 3.65
N TRP A 108 16.72 -2.96 4.73
CA TRP A 108 16.56 -4.41 4.93
C TRP A 108 15.11 -4.88 4.84
N HIS A 109 14.23 -4.34 5.69
CA HIS A 109 12.84 -4.77 5.72
C HIS A 109 12.05 -4.29 4.51
N PRO A 110 12.20 -3.05 4.00
CA PRO A 110 11.57 -2.64 2.74
C PRO A 110 11.85 -3.61 1.59
N ASP A 111 13.08 -4.09 1.46
CA ASP A 111 13.50 -4.95 0.34
C ASP A 111 13.11 -6.42 0.52
N HIS A 112 12.95 -6.89 1.76
CA HIS A 112 12.75 -8.33 2.05
C HIS A 112 11.42 -8.69 2.70
N MET A 113 10.62 -7.74 3.18
CA MET A 113 9.40 -8.07 3.95
C MET A 113 8.39 -8.89 3.15
N GLU A 114 8.41 -8.81 1.81
CA GLU A 114 7.49 -9.46 0.87
C GLU A 114 7.91 -10.85 0.38
N VAL A 115 9.10 -11.32 0.77
CA VAL A 115 9.62 -12.63 0.36
C VAL A 115 9.75 -13.58 1.55
N ASN A 116 9.96 -14.86 1.26
CA ASN A 116 10.30 -15.91 2.22
C ASN A 116 9.49 -15.88 3.53
N HIS A 117 8.15 -15.94 3.48
CA HIS A 117 7.33 -15.93 4.71
C HIS A 117 7.47 -14.67 5.58
N SER A 118 8.00 -13.56 5.04
CA SER A 118 8.18 -12.30 5.75
C SER A 118 9.10 -12.48 6.97
N CYS A 119 8.61 -12.13 8.17
CA CYS A 119 9.42 -12.14 9.38
C CYS A 119 10.05 -13.51 9.67
N ASP A 120 9.33 -14.62 9.50
CA ASP A 120 9.81 -15.93 9.94
C ASP A 120 10.80 -16.60 9.00
N GLY A 121 10.87 -16.23 7.72
CA GLY A 121 11.91 -16.78 6.84
C GLY A 121 13.31 -16.33 7.22
N CYS A 122 13.47 -15.09 7.68
CA CYS A 122 14.77 -14.56 8.09
C CYS A 122 15.00 -14.68 9.60
N HIS A 123 14.01 -14.31 10.42
CA HIS A 123 14.16 -14.33 11.88
C HIS A 123 13.85 -15.70 12.49
N GLN A 124 13.23 -16.64 11.77
CA GLN A 124 12.82 -17.94 12.32
C GLN A 124 11.86 -17.80 13.51
N GLY A 125 11.89 -18.78 14.42
CA GLY A 125 10.98 -18.86 15.57
C GLY A 125 9.62 -19.49 15.22
N ASN A 126 8.66 -19.32 16.12
CA ASN A 126 7.32 -19.88 15.98
C ASN A 126 6.29 -18.78 15.70
N GLN A 127 6.05 -18.57 14.41
CA GLN A 127 5.11 -17.62 13.83
C GLN A 127 3.63 -17.92 14.11
N ARG A 128 3.31 -19.04 14.78
CA ARG A 128 1.93 -19.42 15.12
C ARG A 128 1.57 -19.11 16.56
N LEU A 129 2.54 -18.84 17.43
CA LEU A 129 2.34 -18.67 18.86
C LEU A 129 2.56 -17.21 19.27
N MET A 130 1.79 -16.75 20.27
CA MET A 130 1.89 -15.39 20.82
C MET A 130 2.61 -15.34 22.17
N VAL A 131 3.01 -16.49 22.71
CA VAL A 131 3.73 -16.56 23.98
C VAL A 131 5.21 -16.31 23.70
N LYS A 132 5.73 -15.14 24.10
CA LYS A 132 7.10 -14.67 23.79
C LYS A 132 8.18 -15.74 23.92
N GLY A 133 8.24 -16.44 25.06
CA GLY A 133 9.27 -17.44 25.32
C GLY A 133 9.22 -18.68 24.41
N ILE A 134 8.09 -18.92 23.75
CA ILE A 134 7.93 -20.01 22.78
C ILE A 134 8.03 -19.46 21.34
N ALA A 135 7.43 -18.30 21.09
CA ALA A 135 7.46 -17.63 19.79
C ALA A 135 8.89 -17.26 19.38
N HIS A 136 9.70 -16.77 20.32
CA HIS A 136 11.09 -16.36 20.06
C HIS A 136 12.10 -17.49 20.31
N LYS A 137 11.63 -18.71 20.61
CA LYS A 137 12.55 -19.83 20.83
C LYS A 137 13.28 -20.12 19.52
N GLU A 138 14.62 -20.14 19.58
CA GLU A 138 15.50 -20.38 18.42
C GLU A 138 15.34 -19.34 17.29
N MET A 139 14.79 -18.17 17.60
CA MET A 139 14.70 -17.05 16.67
C MET A 139 16.08 -16.39 16.50
N LEU A 140 16.41 -16.00 15.27
CA LEU A 140 17.56 -15.17 14.93
C LEU A 140 17.20 -13.69 15.13
N PRO A 141 17.75 -13.00 16.15
CA PRO A 141 17.43 -11.59 16.40
C PRO A 141 17.91 -10.70 15.24
N ASP A 142 19.12 -10.98 14.75
CA ASP A 142 19.69 -10.34 13.58
C ASP A 142 20.07 -11.42 12.53
N PRO A 143 19.29 -11.55 11.44
CA PRO A 143 19.57 -12.49 10.37
C PRO A 143 20.93 -12.27 9.67
N ARG A 144 21.50 -11.06 9.79
CA ARG A 144 22.77 -10.64 9.15
C ARG A 144 24.01 -11.19 9.84
N GLU A 145 23.85 -11.68 11.07
CA GLU A 145 24.88 -12.40 11.81
C GLU A 145 24.90 -13.90 11.46
N HIS A 146 23.88 -14.37 10.74
CA HIS A 146 23.67 -15.77 10.37
C HIS A 146 23.28 -15.94 8.88
N PRO A 147 24.03 -15.34 7.95
CA PRO A 147 23.66 -15.29 6.52
C PRO A 147 23.58 -16.69 5.87
N GLU A 148 24.36 -17.65 6.37
CA GLU A 148 24.34 -19.04 5.92
C GLU A 148 22.99 -19.73 6.19
N THR A 149 22.23 -19.22 7.15
CA THR A 149 20.92 -19.78 7.52
C THR A 149 19.78 -18.89 7.04
N ALA A 150 19.94 -17.56 7.09
CA ALA A 150 18.86 -16.63 6.77
C ALA A 150 18.78 -16.24 5.28
N CYS A 151 19.89 -16.32 4.53
CA CYS A 151 19.98 -15.82 3.15
C CYS A 151 20.12 -16.95 2.13
N ALA A 152 20.74 -18.07 2.52
CA ALA A 152 21.14 -19.15 1.62
C ALA A 152 19.98 -19.90 0.94
N GLU A 153 18.74 -19.74 1.41
CA GLU A 153 17.55 -20.33 0.76
C GLU A 153 17.14 -19.57 -0.52
N CYS A 154 17.53 -18.30 -0.66
CA CYS A 154 17.15 -17.44 -1.78
C CYS A 154 18.35 -16.88 -2.56
N HIS A 155 19.50 -16.70 -1.88
CA HIS A 155 20.73 -16.19 -2.46
C HIS A 155 21.77 -17.31 -2.54
N GLU A 156 22.29 -17.58 -3.74
CA GLU A 156 23.25 -18.66 -3.97
C GLU A 156 24.65 -18.12 -4.30
N GLY A 157 25.68 -18.84 -3.85
CA GLY A 157 27.07 -18.56 -4.21
C GLY A 157 27.72 -17.43 -3.42
N GLY A 158 28.83 -16.89 -3.94
CA GLY A 158 29.62 -15.84 -3.27
C GLY A 158 28.98 -14.44 -3.28
N GLU A 159 27.71 -14.29 -3.70
CA GLU A 159 27.04 -12.99 -3.72
C GLU A 159 26.57 -12.54 -2.34
N VAL A 160 26.28 -13.49 -1.43
CA VAL A 160 25.72 -13.19 -0.10
C VAL A 160 26.62 -12.23 0.67
N ASP A 161 27.92 -12.50 0.68
CA ASP A 161 28.89 -11.63 1.36
C ASP A 161 28.88 -10.21 0.78
N GLY A 162 28.85 -10.07 -0.55
CA GLY A 162 28.85 -8.77 -1.21
C GLY A 162 27.56 -7.97 -1.00
N LEU A 163 26.41 -8.65 -1.01
CA LEU A 163 25.12 -8.05 -0.70
C LEU A 163 25.05 -7.62 0.77
N LEU A 164 25.48 -8.49 1.68
CA LEU A 164 25.47 -8.24 3.12
C LEU A 164 26.31 -7.02 3.51
N GLU A 165 27.50 -6.86 2.91
CA GLU A 165 28.33 -5.67 3.12
C GLU A 165 27.64 -4.39 2.69
N THR A 166 26.90 -4.41 1.58
CA THR A 166 26.16 -3.23 1.08
C THR A 166 25.14 -2.75 2.12
N TYR A 167 24.41 -3.70 2.70
CA TYR A 167 23.39 -3.36 3.68
C TYR A 167 23.95 -3.02 5.07
N LYS A 168 25.07 -3.64 5.49
CA LYS A 168 25.73 -3.28 6.76
C LYS A 168 26.29 -1.86 6.74
N ALA A 169 26.72 -1.38 5.58
CA ALA A 169 27.28 -0.04 5.41
C ALA A 169 26.26 1.11 5.57
N VAL A 170 24.96 0.82 5.57
CA VAL A 170 23.88 1.81 5.67
C VAL A 170 23.38 1.96 7.12
N ASP A 171 23.68 0.99 7.98
CA ASP A 171 23.14 0.87 9.35
C ASP A 171 24.16 1.29 10.45
N ASP A 172 25.30 1.88 10.06
CA ASP A 172 26.36 2.49 10.91
C ASP A 172 26.24 4.03 10.98
#